data_AF-I3WMF8-F1
#
_entry.id   AF-I3WMF8-F1
#
_cell.length_a   1.000
_cell.length_b   1.000
_cell.length_c   1.000
_cell.angle_alpha   90.00
_cell.angle_beta   90.00
_cell.angle_gamma   90.00
#
_symmetry.space_group_name_H-M   'P 1'
#
loop_
_entity.id
_entity.type
_entity.pdbx_description
1 polymer ?
#
loop_
_entity_poly.entity_id
_entity_poly.type
_entity_poly.pdbx_seq_one_letter_code
_entity_poly.pdbx_strand_id
1 'polypeptide(L)' 'MLVTFAPAALTTEVKSVEMHHEALTEALPGDNVGFNVKNISVKELRRGYVAGDSK' A
#
# COMPACT_ATOMS: atom_id res chain seq x y z
N MET A 1 3.46 -6.36 6.69
CA MET A 1 2.31 -6.87 5.93
C MET A 1 2.73 -7.05 4.48
N LEU A 2 2.41 -8.19 3.84
CA LEU A 2 2.63 -8.40 2.41
C LEU A 2 1.38 -7.93 1.65
N VAL A 3 1.58 -7.14 0.61
CA VAL A 3 0.48 -6.66 -0.24
C VAL A 3 0.76 -6.97 -1.68
N THR A 4 -0.28 -7.36 -2.40
CA THR A 4 -0.26 -7.55 -3.85
C THR A 4 -1.08 -6.46 -4.52
N PHE A 5 -0.51 -5.82 -5.54
CA PHE A 5 -1.17 -4.82 -6.36
C PHE A 5 -1.72 -5.44 -7.63
N ALA A 6 -3.04 -5.46 -7.77
CA ALA A 6 -3.73 -5.79 -9.01
C ALA A 6 -3.88 -4.54 -9.90
N PRO A 7 -3.86 -4.68 -11.24
CA PRO A 7 -3.78 -5.92 -12.02
C PRO A 7 -2.36 -6.44 -12.30
N ALA A 8 -1.32 -5.69 -11.92
CA ALA A 8 0.07 -6.00 -12.29
C ALA A 8 0.69 -7.19 -11.51
N ALA A 9 -0.03 -7.75 -10.53
CA ALA A 9 0.43 -8.85 -9.67
C ALA A 9 1.77 -8.56 -8.95
N LEU A 10 2.05 -7.29 -8.64
CA LEU A 10 3.26 -6.88 -7.94
C LEU A 10 3.09 -7.12 -6.45
N THR A 11 3.98 -7.89 -5.84
CA THR A 11 3.93 -8.20 -4.41
C THR A 11 5.09 -7.55 -3.67
N THR A 12 4.79 -6.88 -2.55
CA THR A 12 5.79 -6.17 -1.75
C THR A 12 5.39 -6.08 -0.27
N GLU A 13 6.34 -5.66 0.56
CA GLU A 13 6.16 -5.47 1.99
C GLU A 13 5.86 -4.00 2.32
N VAL A 14 4.80 -3.78 3.10
CA VAL A 14 4.45 -2.47 3.68
C VAL A 14 5.37 -2.15 4.87
N LYS A 15 5.90 -0.93 4.92
CA LYS A 15 6.83 -0.45 5.95
C LYS A 15 6.22 0.49 6.97
N SER A 16 5.33 1.37 6.54
CA SER A 16 4.66 2.33 7.40
C SER A 16 3.34 2.73 6.79
N VAL A 17 2.41 3.16 7.63
CA VAL A 17 1.13 3.75 7.25
C VAL A 17 1.06 5.14 7.87
N GLU A 18 0.53 6.09 7.12
CA GLU A 18 0.37 7.48 7.55
C GLU A 18 -0.97 8.04 7.08
N MET A 19 -1.53 8.95 7.86
CA MET A 19 -2.71 9.72 7.50
C MET A 19 -2.53 11.15 7.97
N HIS A 20 -2.68 12.12 7.07
CA HIS A 20 -2.62 13.56 7.41
C HIS A 20 -1.43 13.97 8.29
N HIS A 21 -0.23 13.47 7.97
CA HIS A 21 1.04 13.70 8.70
C HIS A 21 1.17 13.00 10.05
N GLU A 22 0.30 12.04 10.35
CA GLU A 22 0.39 11.19 11.53
C GLU A 22 0.73 9.75 11.14
N ALA A 23 1.69 9.15 11.84
CA ALA A 23 2.01 7.74 11.67
C ALA A 23 0.95 6.88 12.37
N LEU A 24 0.45 5.88 11.65
CA LEU A 24 -0.56 4.95 12.15
C LEU A 24 0.03 3.55 12.34
N THR A 25 -0.44 2.84 13.36
CA THR A 25 -0.11 1.42 13.58
C THR A 25 -0.90 0.51 12.64
N GLU A 26 -2.13 0.91 12.31
CA GLU A 26 -3.04 0.22 11.41
C GLU A 26 -3.99 1.21 10.72
N ALA A 27 -4.54 0.82 9.58
CA ALA A 27 -5.61 1.54 8.89
C ALA A 27 -6.92 0.76 9.02
N LEU A 28 -8.02 1.46 9.27
CA LEU A 28 -9.35 0.89 9.41
C LEU A 28 -10.22 1.18 8.18
N PRO A 29 -11.31 0.42 7.96
CA PRO A 29 -12.23 0.69 6.86
C PRO A 29 -12.78 2.12 6.92
N GLY A 30 -12.59 2.88 5.85
CA GLY A 30 -12.99 4.29 5.74
C GLY A 30 -11.82 5.28 5.80
N ASP A 31 -10.65 4.85 6.26
CA ASP A 31 -9.46 5.72 6.33
C ASP A 31 -8.87 5.99 4.94
N ASN A 32 -8.47 7.23 4.70
CA ASN A 32 -7.70 7.60 3.51
C ASN A 32 -6.22 7.71 3.90
N VAL A 33 -5.49 6.64 3.64
CA VAL A 33 -4.10 6.49 4.11
C VAL A 33 -3.10 6.54 2.97
N GLY A 34 -1.92 7.07 3.27
CA GLY A 34 -0.69 6.77 2.56
C GLY A 34 0.01 5.60 3.23
N PHE A 35 0.68 4.74 2.47
CA PHE A 35 1.55 3.72 3.04
C PHE A 35 2.78 3.50 2.19
N ASN A 36 3.91 3.21 2.84
CA ASN A 36 5.20 3.05 2.19
C ASN A 36 5.47 1.57 1.87
N VAL A 37 5.97 1.29 0.67
CA VAL A 37 6.33 -0.06 0.21
C VAL A 37 7.76 -0.10 -0.31
N LYS A 38 8.43 -1.25 -0.21
CA LYS A 38 9.81 -1.41 -0.71
C LYS A 38 9.86 -1.92 -2.15
N ASN A 39 10.96 -1.61 -2.84
CA ASN A 39 11.35 -2.24 -4.10
C ASN A 39 10.32 -2.15 -5.25
N ILE A 40 9.43 -1.16 -5.23
CA ILE A 40 8.53 -0.84 -6.33
C ILE A 40 8.79 0.59 -6.78
N SER A 41 8.99 0.78 -8.08
CA SER A 41 9.14 2.10 -8.69
C SER A 41 7.79 2.79 -8.84
N VAL A 42 7.77 4.11 -8.71
CA VAL A 42 6.59 4.95 -8.99
C VAL A 42 6.06 4.79 -10.43
N LYS A 43 6.87 4.26 -11.35
CA LYS A 43 6.46 3.98 -12.74
C LYS A 43 5.65 2.69 -12.90
N GLU A 44 5.76 1.78 -11.94
CA GLU A 44 5.14 0.46 -11.98
C GLU A 44 3.71 0.48 -11.38
N LEU A 45 3.44 1.44 -10.50
CA LEU A 45 2.13 1.69 -9.92
C LEU A 45 1.42 2.87 -10.58
N ARG A 46 0.11 2.75 -10.74
CA ARG A 46 -0.74 3.80 -11.32
C ARG A 46 -2.02 3.95 -10.52
N ARG A 47 -2.64 5.13 -10.61
CA ARG A 47 -3.96 5.38 -10.03
C ARG A 47 -4.96 4.35 -10.58
N GLY A 48 -5.76 3.77 -9.67
CA GLY A 48 -6.75 2.74 -9.98
C GLY A 48 -6.26 1.31 -9.73
N TYR A 49 -4.99 1.11 -9.37
CA TYR A 49 -4.52 -0.19 -8.90
C TYR A 49 -5.11 -0.49 -7.52
N VAL A 50 -5.33 -1.77 -7.25
CA VAL A 50 -5.94 -2.24 -6.01
C VAL A 50 -4.91 -3.00 -5.20
N ALA A 51 -4.62 -2.55 -3.99
CA ALA A 51 -3.80 -3.26 -3.03
C ALA A 51 -4.67 -4.22 -2.21
N GLY A 52 -4.26 -5.47 -2.09
CA GLY A 52 -4.87 -6.46 -1.19
C GLY A 52 -3.81 -7.22 -0.41
N ASP A 53 -4.22 -7.92 0.65
CA ASP A 53 -3.34 -8.89 1.33
C ASP A 53 -2.93 -9.99 0.34
N SER A 54 -1.69 -10.45 0.44
CA SER A 54 -1.15 -11.51 -0.43
C SER A 54 -1.53 -12.93 0.04
N LYS A 55 -2.40 -13.05 1.04
CA LYS A 55 -2.93 -14.31 1.58
C LYS A 55 -4.24 -14.73 0.93
#